data_AF-A0A528JCG1-F1
#
_entry.id   AF-A0A528JCG1-F1
#
_cell.length_a   1.000
_cell.length_b   1.000
_cell.length_c   1.000
_cell.angle_alpha   90.00
_cell.angle_beta   90.00
_cell.angle_gamma   90.00
#
_symmetry.space_group_name_H-M   'P 1'
#
loop_
_entity.id
_entity.type
_entity.pdbx_description
1 polymer ?
#
loop_
_entity_poly.entity_id
_entity_poly.type
_entity_poly.pdbx_seq_one_letter_code
_entity_poly.pdbx_strand_id
1 'polypeptide(L)' 'MQDWLDKLTDLTAIEGDQSNLEDALAGLAEQIGLGGYAYLNIQPGHMLAISNYHPEWQSIY' A
#
# COMPACT_ATOMS: atom_id res chain seq x y z
N MET A 1 -3.55 -2.86 -18.15
CA MET A 1 -2.43 -2.34 -17.34
C MET A 1 -2.62 -0.87 -16.94
N GLN A 2 -3.49 -0.10 -17.60
CA GLN A 2 -3.71 1.33 -17.30
C GLN A 2 -4.62 1.57 -16.08
N ASP A 3 -5.74 0.84 -15.96
CA ASP A 3 -6.81 1.23 -15.04
C ASP A 3 -6.45 1.24 -13.55
N TRP A 4 -5.51 0.39 -13.10
CA TRP A 4 -5.18 0.30 -11.67
C TRP A 4 -4.19 1.39 -11.23
N LEU A 5 -3.35 1.87 -12.14
CA LEU A 5 -2.42 2.96 -11.87
C LEU A 5 -3.18 4.30 -11.81
N ASP A 6 -4.20 4.45 -12.67
CA ASP A 6 -5.12 5.58 -12.62
C ASP A 6 -5.88 5.59 -11.28
N LYS A 7 -6.39 4.43 -10.85
CA LYS A 7 -7.01 4.30 -9.51
C LYS A 7 -6.05 4.63 -8.37
N LEU A 8 -4.78 4.22 -8.44
CA LEU A 8 -3.78 4.63 -7.44
C LEU A 8 -3.63 6.15 -7.40
N THR A 9 -3.59 6.79 -8.56
CA THR A 9 -3.49 8.25 -8.66
C THR A 9 -4.71 8.92 -8.02
N ASP A 10 -5.92 8.41 -8.32
CA ASP A 10 -7.16 8.89 -7.71
C ASP A 10 -7.13 8.76 -6.18
N LEU A 11 -6.63 7.63 -5.65
CA LEU A 11 -6.48 7.43 -4.20
C LEU A 11 -5.57 8.46 -3.54
N THR A 12 -4.49 8.88 -4.20
CA THR A 12 -3.59 9.91 -3.65
C THR A 12 -4.19 11.31 -3.61
N ALA A 13 -5.26 11.56 -4.38
CA ALA A 13 -5.95 12.85 -4.43
C ALA A 13 -7.05 12.99 -3.37
N ILE A 14 -7.43 11.88 -2.70
CA ILE A 14 -8.46 11.89 -1.66
C ILE A 14 -7.83 12.34 -0.34
N GLU A 15 -8.40 13.39 0.25
CA GLU A 15 -8.02 13.82 1.60
C GLU A 15 -8.57 12.81 2.62
N GLY A 16 -7.68 12.25 3.43
CA GLY A 16 -8.01 11.19 4.38
C GLY A 16 -6.87 10.94 5.37
N ASP A 17 -7.15 10.16 6.40
CA ASP A 17 -6.11 9.69 7.31
C ASP A 17 -5.38 8.46 6.75
N GLN A 18 -4.32 8.05 7.44
CA GLN A 18 -3.50 6.90 7.06
C GLN A 18 -4.33 5.62 6.94
N SER A 19 -5.26 5.38 7.86
CA SER A 19 -6.11 4.19 7.87
C SER A 19 -6.96 4.10 6.59
N ASN A 20 -7.55 5.22 6.16
CA ASN A 20 -8.33 5.27 4.93
C ASN A 20 -7.49 4.91 3.69
N LEU A 21 -6.24 5.39 3.64
CA LEU A 21 -5.33 5.07 2.55
C LEU A 21 -4.91 3.59 2.56
N GLU A 22 -4.62 3.03 3.73
CA GLU A 22 -4.24 1.63 3.89
C GLU A 22 -5.35 0.66 3.48
N ASP A 23 -6.59 0.94 3.88
CA ASP A 23 -7.78 0.16 3.50
C ASP A 23 -8.03 0.23 1.98
N ALA A 24 -7.87 1.43 1.38
CA ALA A 24 -8.05 1.61 -0.04
C ALA A 24 -6.98 0.89 -0.87
N LEU A 25 -5.72 0.90 -0.42
CA LEU A 25 -4.63 0.14 -1.04
C LEU A 25 -4.85 -1.37 -0.93
N ALA A 26 -5.36 -1.86 0.22
CA ALA A 26 -5.72 -3.27 0.39
C ALA A 26 -6.83 -3.67 -0.60
N GLY A 27 -7.90 -2.88 -0.68
CA GLY A 27 -8.99 -3.12 -1.61
C GLY A 27 -8.56 -3.07 -3.08
N LEU A 28 -7.66 -2.14 -3.44
CA LEU A 28 -7.13 -2.09 -4.79
C LEU A 28 -6.28 -3.33 -5.12
N ALA A 29 -5.40 -3.77 -4.22
CA ALA A 29 -4.59 -4.97 -4.39
C ALA A 29 -5.47 -6.20 -4.65
N GLU A 30 -6.54 -6.37 -3.87
CA GLU A 30 -7.52 -7.44 -4.05
C GLU A 30 -8.22 -7.34 -5.41
N GLN A 31 -8.67 -6.14 -5.82
CA GLN A 31 -9.34 -5.92 -7.11
C GLN A 31 -8.49 -6.31 -8.32
N ILE A 32 -7.16 -6.18 -8.22
CA ILE A 32 -6.24 -6.56 -9.30
C ILE A 32 -5.67 -7.98 -9.14
N GLY A 33 -6.17 -8.75 -8.17
CA GLY A 33 -5.80 -10.15 -7.94
C GLY A 33 -4.46 -10.36 -7.23
N LEU A 34 -3.96 -9.34 -6.52
CA LEU A 34 -2.77 -9.44 -5.67
C LEU A 34 -3.15 -9.83 -4.24
N GLY A 35 -2.27 -10.57 -3.57
CA GLY A 35 -2.46 -10.99 -2.17
C GLY A 35 -2.14 -9.91 -1.13
N GLY A 36 -1.65 -8.74 -1.55
CA GLY A 36 -1.29 -7.64 -0.67
C GLY A 36 -0.51 -6.54 -1.37
N TYR A 37 -0.21 -5.47 -0.65
CA TYR A 37 0.61 -4.33 -1.08
C TYR A 37 1.69 -4.03 -0.04
N ALA A 38 2.75 -3.38 -0.49
CA ALA A 38 3.78 -2.81 0.38
C ALA A 38 4.31 -1.51 -0.22
N TYR A 39 4.30 -0.44 0.56
CA TYR A 39 4.99 0.81 0.29
C TYR A 39 6.22 0.92 1.19
N LEU A 40 7.36 1.25 0.58
CA LEU A 40 8.63 1.41 1.28
C LEU A 40 9.19 2.80 1.00
N ASN A 41 9.46 3.55 2.06
CA ASN A 41 10.25 4.77 2.01
C ASN A 41 11.63 4.47 2.60
N ILE A 42 12.63 4.41 1.72
CA ILE A 42 13.99 4.01 2.07
C ILE A 42 14.91 5.24 2.03
N GLN A 43 15.54 5.52 3.16
CA GLN A 43 16.52 6.59 3.33
C GLN A 43 17.81 6.00 3.91
N PRO A 44 18.97 6.67 3.76
CA PRO A 44 20.20 6.21 4.40
C PRO A 44 20.02 6.04 5.92
N GLY A 45 20.10 4.80 6.40
CA GLY A 45 19.96 4.45 7.82
C GLY A 45 18.53 4.46 8.37
N HIS A 46 17.51 4.67 7.53
CA HIS A 46 16.11 4.66 7.95
C HIS A 46 15.20 4.02 6.90
N MET A 47 14.27 3.19 7.35
CA MET A 47 13.26 2.58 6.49
C MET A 47 11.90 2.69 7.16
N LEU A 48 10.91 3.13 6.40
CA LEU A 48 9.50 3.09 6.78
C LEU A 48 8.78 2.15 5.81
N ALA A 49 8.07 1.16 6.36
CA ALA A 49 7.23 0.24 5.61
C ALA A 49 5.77 0.42 6.01
N ILE A 50 4.88 0.49 5.01
CA ILE A 50 3.43 0.44 5.18
C ILE A 50 2.94 -0.70 4.30
N SER A 51 2.40 -1.76 4.90
CA SER A 51 1.98 -2.95 4.17
C SER A 51 0.85 -3.68 4.88
N ASN A 52 0.05 -4.41 4.12
CA ASN A 52 -0.93 -5.35 4.66
C ASN A 52 -0.42 -6.80 4.66
N TYR A 53 0.89 -7.00 4.60
CA TYR A 53 1.47 -8.34 4.68
C TYR A 53 1.17 -8.99 6.03
N HIS A 54 1.20 -10.32 6.08
CA HIS A 54 0.98 -11.02 7.34
C HIS A 54 1.99 -10.54 8.41
N PRO A 55 1.59 -10.33 9.68
CA PRO A 55 2.46 -9.76 10.71
C PRO A 55 3.79 -10.50 10.91
N GLU A 56 3.77 -11.82 10.71
CA GLU A 56 4.98 -12.66 10.74
C GLU A 56 5.99 -12.25 9.66
N TRP A 57 5.51 -11.95 8.44
CA TRP A 57 6.36 -11.49 7.35
C TRP A 57 6.92 -10.09 7.61
N GLN A 58 6.10 -9.19 8.18
CA GLN A 58 6.55 -7.84 8.55
C GLN A 58 7.57 -7.82 9.70
N SER A 59 7.60 -8.87 10.53
CA SER A 59 8.59 -8.96 11.61
C SER A 59 9.94 -9.52 11.13
N ILE A 60 9.94 -10.27 10.03
CA ILE A 60 11.14 -10.88 9.45
C ILE A 60 11.84 -9.91 8.47
N TYR A 61 11.07 -9.10 7.76
CA TYR A 61 11.51 -8.19 6.71
C TYR A 61 11.22 -6.73 7.06
#